data_AF-A0A392MRH6-F1
#
_entry.id   AF-A0A392MRH6-F1
#
_cell.length_a   1.000
_cell.length_b   1.000
_cell.length_c   1.000
_cell.angle_alpha   90.00
_cell.angle_beta   90.00
_cell.angle_gamma   90.00
#
_symmetry.space_group_name_H-M   'P 1'
#
loop_
_entity.id
_entity.type
_entity.pdbx_description
1 polymer ?
#
loop_
_entity_poly.entity_id
_entity_poly.type
_entity_poly.pdbx_seq_one_letter_code
_entity_poly.pdbx_strand_id
1 'polypeptide(L)'
;VKLSEKLSHVQSLCIHEMIVRAFKHILRAVISAVVDKEKMASSIAGALNLLLGVPENRETDKSCDVHPLVWKWLELFLKKRFDWDLNRLNYKDVRKFAILRGLCHKVGIELVPRDFDMDSPFPFQKTDIVSLVAVHKQAACSSADGRQLLESSKTALDKGKLEDAVTYGTKALAKLVAVCGPYHRMTAG
;
A
#
# COMPACT_ATOMS: atom_id res chain seq x y z
N VAL A 1 26.70 -6.09 -0.98
CA VAL A 1 26.17 -4.87 -1.64
C VAL A 1 26.25 -3.71 -0.64
N LYS A 2 27.25 -2.82 -0.76
CA LYS A 2 27.53 -1.70 0.17
C LYS A 2 27.04 -0.32 -0.34
N LEU A 3 26.32 -0.31 -1.46
CA LEU A 3 25.81 0.93 -2.06
C LEU A 3 24.49 1.38 -1.41
N SER A 4 23.69 0.44 -0.91
CA SER A 4 22.39 0.71 -0.28
C SER A 4 22.53 1.48 1.03
N GLU A 5 23.59 1.23 1.81
CA GLU A 5 23.91 1.94 3.06
C GLU A 5 24.10 3.45 2.85
N LYS A 6 24.47 3.87 1.63
CA LYS A 6 24.66 5.27 1.28
C LYS A 6 23.38 5.97 0.79
N LEU A 7 22.26 5.24 0.67
CA LEU A 7 20.99 5.75 0.14
C LEU A 7 19.87 5.67 1.18
N SER A 8 20.06 6.36 2.31
CA SER A 8 19.13 6.37 3.44
C SER A 8 17.68 6.74 3.05
N HIS A 9 17.51 7.67 2.11
CA HIS A 9 16.18 8.06 1.62
C HIS A 9 15.46 6.93 0.87
N VAL A 10 16.19 6.17 0.05
CA VAL A 10 15.61 5.05 -0.71
C VAL A 10 15.28 3.91 0.25
N GLN A 11 16.15 3.64 1.22
CA GLN A 11 15.87 2.66 2.28
C GLN A 11 14.61 3.03 3.06
N SER A 12 14.50 4.29 3.49
CA SER A 12 13.32 4.81 4.18
C SER A 12 12.04 4.61 3.36
N LEU A 13 12.07 4.87 2.05
CA LEU A 13 10.93 4.61 1.16
C LEU A 13 10.55 3.13 1.11
N CYS A 14 11.53 2.24 0.96
CA CYS A 14 11.30 0.80 0.98
C CYS A 14 10.68 0.33 2.30
N ILE A 15 11.20 0.82 3.42
CA ILE A 15 10.69 0.53 4.76
C ILE A 15 9.23 0.97 4.89
N HIS A 16 8.90 2.20 4.47
CA HIS A 16 7.51 2.69 4.50
C HIS A 16 6.59 1.79 3.68
N GLU A 17 6.97 1.46 2.45
CA GLU A 17 6.18 0.58 1.59
C GLU A 17 6.03 -0.83 2.19
N MET A 18 7.07 -1.36 2.82
CA MET A 18 7.02 -2.65 3.52
C MET A 18 6.02 -2.62 4.69
N ILE A 19 6.08 -1.60 5.54
CA ILE A 19 5.15 -1.41 6.66
C ILE A 19 3.71 -1.27 6.13
N VAL A 20 3.49 -0.43 5.12
CA VAL A 20 2.16 -0.24 4.50
C VAL A 20 1.64 -1.56 3.92
N ARG A 21 2.47 -2.33 3.20
CA ARG A 21 2.09 -3.63 2.61
C ARG A 21 1.78 -4.70 3.64
N ALA A 22 2.38 -4.61 4.83
CA ALA A 22 2.11 -5.49 5.94
C ALA A 22 0.81 -5.08 6.64
N PHE A 23 0.77 -3.85 7.14
CA PHE A 23 -0.29 -3.37 8.01
C PHE A 23 -1.65 -3.21 7.29
N LYS A 24 -1.66 -3.03 5.97
CA LYS A 24 -2.93 -3.02 5.20
C LYS A 24 -3.78 -4.28 5.42
N HIS A 25 -3.16 -5.42 5.73
CA HIS A 25 -3.87 -6.67 5.97
C HIS A 25 -4.59 -6.66 7.32
N ILE A 26 -3.95 -6.11 8.36
CA ILE A 26 -4.61 -5.88 9.66
C ILE A 26 -5.79 -4.94 9.47
N LEU A 27 -5.59 -3.81 8.79
CA LEU A 27 -6.64 -2.82 8.62
C LEU A 27 -7.85 -3.36 7.84
N ARG A 28 -7.60 -4.15 6.78
CA ARG A 28 -8.66 -4.86 6.05
C ARG A 28 -9.37 -5.92 6.89
N ALA A 29 -8.64 -6.65 7.73
CA ALA A 29 -9.24 -7.63 8.64
C ALA A 29 -10.13 -6.95 9.68
N VAL A 30 -9.68 -5.81 10.24
CA VAL A 30 -10.48 -4.98 11.16
C VAL A 30 -11.76 -4.52 10.48
N ILE A 31 -11.67 -3.92 9.28
CA ILE A 31 -12.84 -3.46 8.52
C ILE A 31 -13.80 -4.63 8.24
N SER A 32 -13.28 -5.79 7.85
CA SER A 32 -14.11 -6.97 7.54
C SER A 32 -14.78 -7.58 8.77
N ALA A 33 -14.20 -7.41 9.97
CA ALA A 33 -14.73 -7.97 11.20
C ALA A 33 -15.80 -7.08 11.85
N VAL A 34 -15.87 -5.81 11.48
CA VAL A 34 -16.86 -4.87 12.04
C VAL A 34 -18.22 -5.08 11.37
N VAL A 35 -19.15 -5.66 12.13
CA VAL A 35 -20.55 -5.84 11.73
C VAL A 35 -21.36 -4.56 11.89
N ASP A 36 -21.07 -3.79 12.95
CA ASP A 36 -21.78 -2.56 13.30
C ASP A 36 -21.12 -1.34 12.63
N LYS A 37 -21.85 -0.71 11.71
CA LYS A 37 -21.36 0.42 10.92
C LYS A 37 -20.99 1.63 11.79
N GLU A 38 -21.63 1.82 12.94
CA GLU A 38 -21.33 2.94 13.83
C GLU A 38 -19.94 2.82 14.47
N LYS A 39 -19.47 1.58 14.64
CA LYS A 39 -18.15 1.28 15.22
C LYS A 39 -17.03 1.25 14.19
N MET A 40 -17.34 1.29 12.90
CA MET A 40 -16.37 1.22 11.81
C MET A 40 -15.28 2.28 11.93
N ALA A 41 -15.68 3.54 12.07
CA ALA A 41 -14.76 4.66 12.20
C ALA A 41 -13.87 4.54 13.45
N SER A 42 -14.45 4.15 14.58
CA SER A 42 -13.72 3.92 15.83
C SER A 42 -12.71 2.77 15.71
N SER A 43 -13.08 1.67 15.04
CA SER A 43 -12.17 0.53 14.82
C SER A 43 -11.02 0.86 13.87
N ILE A 44 -11.28 1.63 12.80
CA ILE A 44 -10.24 2.11 11.89
C ILE A 44 -9.29 3.06 12.63
N ALA A 45 -9.82 4.06 13.36
CA ALA A 45 -9.00 4.98 14.13
C ALA A 45 -8.16 4.25 15.20
N GLY A 46 -8.75 3.30 15.91
CA GLY A 46 -8.04 2.45 16.87
C GLY A 46 -6.90 1.67 16.23
N ALA A 47 -7.13 1.05 15.06
CA ALA A 47 -6.08 0.35 14.33
C ALA A 47 -4.95 1.29 13.88
N LEU A 48 -5.27 2.50 13.40
CA LEU A 48 -4.26 3.50 13.03
C LEU A 48 -3.45 3.97 14.25
N ASN A 49 -4.12 4.23 15.38
CA ASN A 49 -3.46 4.60 16.64
C ASN A 49 -2.53 3.50 17.14
N LEU A 50 -2.90 2.22 17.01
CA LEU A 50 -2.03 1.10 17.39
C LEU A 50 -0.71 1.04 16.59
N LEU A 51 -0.69 1.57 15.36
CA LEU A 51 0.51 1.62 14.52
C LEU A 51 1.30 2.93 14.68
N LEU A 52 0.60 4.07 14.71
CA LEU A 52 1.21 5.40 14.54
C LEU A 52 1.21 6.25 15.81
N GLY A 53 0.34 5.94 16.78
CA GLY A 53 0.30 6.60 18.08
C GLY A 53 1.44 6.14 18.99
N VAL A 54 1.86 7.01 19.90
CA VAL A 54 2.97 6.77 20.85
C VAL A 54 2.40 6.28 22.20
N PRO A 55 2.69 5.06 22.67
CA PRO A 55 2.15 4.55 23.93
C PRO A 55 2.56 5.41 25.13
N GLU A 56 1.63 5.67 26.05
CA GLU A 56 1.83 6.56 27.22
C GLU A 56 2.79 6.00 28.30
N ASN A 57 3.48 4.87 28.06
CA ASN A 57 4.33 4.27 29.09
C ASN A 57 5.64 5.03 29.27
N ARG A 58 5.59 5.97 30.21
CA ARG A 58 6.73 6.46 30.98
C ARG A 58 7.50 5.27 31.56
N GLU A 59 8.82 5.38 31.52
CA GLU A 59 9.82 4.54 32.20
C GLU A 59 10.06 3.14 31.61
N THR A 60 10.85 3.07 30.54
CA THR A 60 12.18 2.40 30.49
C THR A 60 12.56 2.09 29.03
N ASP A 61 13.43 2.92 28.48
CA ASP A 61 14.55 2.60 27.59
C ASP A 61 14.53 1.32 26.71
N LYS A 62 13.40 1.05 26.03
CA LYS A 62 13.33 0.11 24.90
C LYS A 62 12.47 0.71 23.80
N SER A 63 13.18 1.28 22.83
CA SER A 63 12.68 1.90 21.61
C SER A 63 11.65 1.02 20.88
N CYS A 64 10.37 1.23 21.14
CA CYS A 64 9.28 0.85 20.25
C CYS A 64 8.00 1.54 20.69
N ASP A 65 7.68 2.65 20.04
CA ASP A 65 6.47 3.45 20.26
C ASP A 65 5.22 2.81 19.63
N VAL A 66 5.14 1.47 19.53
CA VAL A 66 4.04 0.74 18.87
C VAL A 66 3.53 -0.34 19.83
N HIS A 67 2.21 -0.60 19.84
CA HIS A 67 1.63 -1.62 20.74
C HIS A 67 2.32 -2.99 20.57
N PRO A 68 2.75 -3.68 21.65
CA PRO A 68 3.64 -4.86 21.56
C PRO A 68 3.15 -5.99 20.65
N LEU A 69 1.84 -6.22 20.60
CA LEU A 69 1.22 -7.22 19.72
C LEU A 69 1.32 -6.86 18.24
N VAL A 70 1.09 -5.60 17.88
CA VAL A 70 1.19 -5.12 16.50
C VAL A 70 2.64 -5.14 16.05
N TRP A 71 3.57 -4.77 16.94
CA TRP A 71 5.01 -4.84 16.68
C TRP A 71 5.47 -6.26 16.37
N LYS A 72 5.14 -7.21 17.24
CA LYS A 72 5.51 -8.62 17.05
C LYS A 72 4.92 -9.18 15.76
N TRP A 73 3.68 -8.84 15.43
CA TRP A 73 3.07 -9.27 14.17
C TRP A 73 3.79 -8.66 12.96
N LEU A 74 4.08 -7.36 13.01
CA LEU A 74 4.77 -6.64 11.94
C LEU A 74 6.16 -7.23 11.69
N GLU A 75 6.92 -7.49 12.75
CA GLU A 75 8.23 -8.14 12.69
C GLU A 75 8.13 -9.51 12.00
N LEU A 76 7.22 -10.38 12.45
CA LEU A 76 7.01 -11.70 11.87
C LEU A 76 6.57 -11.63 10.40
N PHE A 77 5.67 -10.70 10.06
CA PHE A 77 5.17 -10.53 8.71
C PHE A 77 6.29 -10.07 7.77
N LEU A 78 7.06 -9.07 8.18
CA LEU A 78 8.13 -8.52 7.36
C LEU A 78 9.27 -9.52 7.17
N LYS A 79 9.64 -10.25 8.23
CA LYS A 79 10.63 -11.32 8.14
C LYS A 79 10.16 -12.42 7.18
N LYS A 80 8.92 -12.89 7.32
CA LYS A 80 8.38 -13.94 6.46
C LYS A 80 8.25 -13.52 4.99
N ARG A 81 7.85 -12.27 4.73
CA ARG A 81 7.53 -11.81 3.36
C ARG A 81 8.71 -11.20 2.61
N PHE A 82 9.60 -10.51 3.32
CA PHE A 82 10.67 -9.71 2.74
C PHE A 82 12.06 -10.07 3.27
N ASP A 83 12.16 -11.10 4.12
CA ASP A 83 13.40 -11.50 4.82
C ASP A 83 14.07 -10.35 5.60
N TRP A 84 13.26 -9.40 6.05
CA TRP A 84 13.76 -8.16 6.62
C TRP A 84 13.47 -8.09 8.12
N ASP A 85 14.48 -7.65 8.88
CA ASP A 85 14.49 -7.65 10.34
C ASP A 85 14.18 -6.24 10.88
N LEU A 86 13.10 -6.14 11.64
CA LEU A 86 12.57 -4.90 12.20
C LEU A 86 13.50 -4.31 13.27
N ASN A 87 14.35 -5.13 13.90
CA ASN A 87 15.34 -4.68 14.89
C ASN A 87 16.43 -3.77 14.31
N ARG A 88 16.53 -3.68 12.97
CA ARG A 88 17.42 -2.74 12.27
C ARG A 88 16.82 -1.35 12.07
N LEU A 89 15.54 -1.14 12.41
CA LEU A 89 14.93 0.19 12.34
C LEU A 89 15.14 0.97 13.62
N ASN A 90 15.53 2.22 13.44
CA ASN A 90 15.16 3.27 14.36
C ASN A 90 13.79 3.80 13.95
N TYR A 91 12.73 3.46 14.70
CA TYR A 91 11.36 3.88 14.39
C TYR A 91 11.18 5.40 14.41
N LYS A 92 12.09 6.13 15.07
CA LYS A 92 12.12 7.61 15.07
C LYS A 92 12.40 8.20 13.68
N ASP A 93 13.06 7.45 12.80
CA ASP A 93 13.38 7.89 11.44
C ASP A 93 12.25 7.60 10.43
N VAL A 94 11.17 6.96 10.90
CA VAL A 94 10.01 6.59 10.09
C VAL A 94 9.10 7.80 9.91
N ARG A 95 8.81 8.15 8.66
CA ARG A 95 7.90 9.25 8.32
C ARG A 95 6.46 8.76 8.44
N LYS A 96 5.86 8.90 9.62
CA LYS A 96 4.48 8.47 9.94
C LYS A 96 3.44 8.92 8.91
N PHE A 97 3.51 10.17 8.43
CA PHE A 97 2.61 10.66 7.36
C PHE A 97 2.77 9.93 6.01
N ALA A 98 3.97 9.46 5.66
CA ALA A 98 4.17 8.68 4.44
C ALA A 98 3.49 7.32 4.55
N ILE A 99 3.57 6.69 5.73
CA ILE A 99 2.87 5.43 6.02
C ILE A 99 1.35 5.65 6.01
N LEU A 100 0.86 6.68 6.71
CA LEU A 100 -0.57 7.02 6.75
C LEU A 100 -1.13 7.16 5.33
N ARG A 101 -0.47 7.97 4.50
CA ARG A 101 -0.85 8.17 3.10
C ARG A 101 -0.86 6.85 2.33
N GLY A 102 0.15 6.01 2.50
CA GLY A 102 0.23 4.70 1.84
C GLY A 102 -0.91 3.77 2.27
N LEU A 103 -1.27 3.77 3.56
CA LEU A 103 -2.37 2.98 4.11
C LEU A 103 -3.71 3.45 3.57
N CYS A 104 -3.98 4.75 3.61
CA CYS A 104 -5.19 5.35 3.05
C CYS A 104 -5.39 4.94 1.59
N HIS A 105 -4.35 5.01 0.74
CA HIS A 105 -4.46 4.60 -0.66
C HIS A 105 -4.64 3.08 -0.85
N LYS A 106 -3.91 2.23 -0.11
CA LYS A 106 -3.99 0.77 -0.32
C LYS A 106 -5.25 0.14 0.30
N VAL A 107 -5.86 0.79 1.29
CA VAL A 107 -7.08 0.30 1.98
C VAL A 107 -8.34 1.05 1.53
N GLY A 108 -8.20 2.30 1.07
CA GLY A 108 -9.30 3.14 0.61
C GLY A 108 -9.92 3.97 1.72
N ILE A 109 -9.14 4.47 2.66
CA ILE A 109 -9.65 5.25 3.80
C ILE A 109 -9.47 6.74 3.52
N GLU A 110 -10.55 7.51 3.65
CA GLU A 110 -10.51 8.96 3.58
C GLU A 110 -10.49 9.56 4.99
N LEU A 111 -9.54 10.47 5.22
CA LEU A 111 -9.35 11.16 6.49
C LEU A 111 -9.62 12.65 6.35
N VAL A 112 -10.09 13.27 7.43
CA VAL A 112 -10.21 14.73 7.52
C VAL A 112 -8.82 15.35 7.37
N PRO A 113 -8.65 16.39 6.54
CA PRO A 113 -7.39 17.12 6.43
C PRO A 113 -7.21 18.03 7.66
N ARG A 114 -6.67 17.48 8.74
CA ARG A 114 -6.29 18.22 9.94
C ARG A 114 -4.82 17.98 10.28
N ASP A 115 -4.27 18.85 11.11
CA ASP A 115 -2.93 18.64 11.66
C ASP A 115 -3.04 17.59 12.80
N PHE A 116 -2.47 16.41 12.54
CA PHE A 116 -2.51 15.29 13.48
C PHE A 116 -1.27 15.32 14.36
N ASP A 117 -1.48 15.39 15.68
CA ASP A 117 -0.41 15.22 16.65
C ASP A 117 0.03 13.75 16.71
N MET A 118 1.07 13.43 15.94
CA MET A 118 1.63 12.09 15.85
C MET A 118 2.48 11.69 17.06
N ASP A 119 2.72 12.60 17.99
CA ASP A 119 3.42 12.33 19.24
C ASP A 119 2.44 11.94 20.36
N SER A 120 1.14 12.11 20.11
CA SER A 120 0.06 11.61 20.96
C SER A 120 -0.06 10.07 20.91
N PRO A 121 -0.54 9.43 21.99
CA PRO A 121 -1.02 8.03 21.94
C PRO A 121 -2.19 7.80 21.00
N PHE A 122 -3.03 8.82 20.79
CA PHE A 122 -4.27 8.71 20.03
C PHE A 122 -4.38 9.84 19.00
N PRO A 123 -3.51 9.89 17.98
CA PRO A 123 -3.55 10.90 16.92
C PRO A 123 -4.89 10.96 16.18
N PHE A 124 -5.54 9.81 16.00
CA PHE A 124 -6.76 9.66 15.22
C PHE A 124 -8.00 9.43 16.10
N GLN A 125 -9.07 10.14 15.79
CA GLN A 125 -10.39 9.99 16.40
C GLN A 125 -11.39 9.42 15.39
N LYS A 126 -12.53 8.93 15.89
CA LYS A 126 -13.61 8.42 15.03
C LYS A 126 -14.13 9.48 14.04
N THR A 127 -14.13 10.76 14.44
CA THR A 127 -14.56 11.88 13.61
C THR A 127 -13.59 12.19 12.47
N ASP A 128 -12.37 11.68 12.55
CA ASP A 128 -11.35 11.89 11.52
C ASP A 128 -11.54 10.96 10.32
N ILE A 129 -12.30 9.87 10.46
CA ILE A 129 -12.60 8.93 9.38
C ILE A 129 -13.83 9.45 8.61
N VAL A 130 -13.61 9.94 7.39
CA VAL A 130 -14.67 10.52 6.56
C VAL A 130 -15.44 9.45 5.80
N SER A 131 -14.72 8.55 5.12
CA SER A 131 -15.34 7.54 4.29
C SER A 131 -14.42 6.34 4.03
N LEU A 132 -15.00 5.27 3.48
CA LEU A 132 -14.28 4.11 2.96
C LEU A 132 -14.66 3.91 1.49
N VAL A 133 -13.65 3.92 0.62
CA VAL A 133 -13.77 3.76 -0.83
C VAL A 133 -13.26 2.37 -1.23
N ALA A 134 -13.98 1.71 -2.14
CA ALA A 134 -13.57 0.40 -2.64
C ALA A 134 -12.26 0.50 -3.44
N VAL A 135 -11.24 -0.26 -3.04
CA VAL A 135 -9.96 -0.36 -3.76
C VAL A 135 -9.91 -1.64 -4.57
N HIS A 136 -9.99 -1.52 -5.89
CA HIS A 136 -9.77 -2.63 -6.81
C HIS A 136 -8.35 -2.60 -7.37
N LYS A 137 -7.69 -3.77 -7.44
CA LYS A 137 -6.40 -3.90 -8.11
C LYS A 137 -6.63 -4.13 -9.59
N GLN A 138 -6.78 -3.06 -10.37
CA GLN A 138 -6.78 -3.17 -11.81
C GLN A 138 -5.34 -3.18 -12.32
N ALA A 139 -4.98 -4.18 -13.12
CA ALA A 139 -3.78 -4.07 -13.93
C ALA A 139 -4.05 -2.99 -14.99
N ALA A 140 -3.36 -1.86 -14.88
CA ALA A 140 -3.36 -0.86 -15.93
C ALA A 140 -2.55 -1.41 -17.12
N CYS A 141 -3.19 -2.27 -17.92
CA CYS A 141 -2.69 -2.69 -19.23
C CYS A 141 -2.77 -1.49 -20.19
N SER A 142 -1.88 -0.51 -20.00
CA SER A 142 -1.75 0.63 -20.91
C SER A 142 -0.42 0.50 -21.63
N SER A 143 -0.48 0.06 -22.89
CA SER A 143 0.66 0.03 -23.81
C SER A 143 0.27 0.79 -25.07
N ALA A 144 1.07 1.79 -25.47
CA ALA A 144 0.86 2.52 -26.71
C ALA A 144 0.92 1.57 -27.92
N ASP A 145 1.97 0.75 -27.98
CA ASP A 145 2.13 -0.31 -28.99
C ASP A 145 0.97 -1.31 -28.95
N GLY A 146 0.58 -1.74 -27.76
CA GLY A 146 -0.54 -2.67 -27.56
C GLY A 146 -1.84 -2.08 -28.11
N ARG A 147 -2.11 -0.79 -27.87
CA ARG A 147 -3.29 -0.09 -28.37
C ARG A 147 -3.27 0.04 -29.90
N GLN A 148 -2.13 0.39 -30.48
CA GLN A 148 -1.99 0.51 -31.94
C GLN A 148 -2.22 -0.84 -32.65
N LEU A 149 -1.70 -1.93 -32.08
CA LEU A 149 -1.95 -3.28 -32.59
C LEU A 149 -3.41 -3.69 -32.46
N LEU A 150 -4.10 -3.25 -31.41
CA LEU A 150 -5.52 -3.50 -31.20
C LEU A 150 -6.40 -2.75 -32.23
N GLU A 151 -6.06 -1.49 -32.54
CA GLU A 151 -6.71 -0.73 -33.62
C GLU A 151 -6.46 -1.37 -34.99
N SER A 152 -5.25 -1.89 -35.23
CA SER A 152 -4.92 -2.65 -36.44
C SER A 152 -5.74 -3.96 -36.53
N SER A 153 -5.90 -4.67 -35.41
CA SER A 153 -6.73 -5.88 -35.30
C SER A 153 -8.19 -5.57 -35.62
N LYS A 154 -8.74 -4.50 -35.05
CA LYS A 154 -10.10 -4.02 -35.33
C LYS A 154 -10.28 -3.69 -36.82
N THR A 155 -9.35 -2.93 -37.40
CA THR A 155 -9.41 -2.56 -38.83
C THR A 155 -9.33 -3.79 -39.74
N ALA A 156 -8.56 -4.82 -39.38
CA ALA A 156 -8.50 -6.06 -40.14
C ALA A 156 -9.80 -6.87 -40.03
N LEU A 157 -10.43 -6.88 -38.86
CA LEU A 157 -11.73 -7.50 -38.63
C LEU A 157 -12.83 -6.83 -39.44
N ASP A 158 -12.87 -5.49 -39.43
CA ASP A 158 -13.83 -4.69 -40.21
C ASP A 158 -13.70 -4.93 -41.73
N LYS A 159 -12.51 -5.33 -42.19
CA LYS A 159 -12.21 -5.69 -43.58
C LYS A 159 -12.43 -7.18 -43.89
N GLY A 160 -12.89 -7.99 -42.93
CA GLY A 160 -13.09 -9.42 -43.09
C GLY A 160 -11.80 -10.27 -43.13
N LYS A 161 -10.64 -9.70 -42.77
CA LYS A 161 -9.35 -10.40 -42.76
C LYS A 161 -9.11 -11.08 -41.41
N LEU A 162 -9.74 -12.23 -41.20
CA LEU A 162 -9.75 -12.92 -39.91
C LEU A 162 -8.34 -13.32 -39.41
N GLU A 163 -7.48 -13.86 -40.28
CA GLU A 163 -6.12 -14.28 -39.91
C GLU A 163 -5.25 -13.10 -39.46
N ASP A 164 -5.33 -11.97 -40.18
CA ASP A 164 -4.63 -10.74 -39.81
C ASP A 164 -5.16 -10.18 -38.49
N ALA A 165 -6.49 -10.20 -38.29
CA ALA A 165 -7.12 -9.74 -37.07
C ALA A 165 -6.67 -10.55 -35.85
N VAL A 166 -6.62 -11.89 -35.97
CA VAL A 166 -6.12 -12.79 -34.92
C VAL A 166 -4.63 -12.54 -34.64
N THR A 167 -3.83 -12.36 -35.70
CA THR A 167 -2.39 -12.09 -35.57
C THR A 167 -2.12 -10.77 -34.83
N TYR A 168 -2.77 -9.68 -35.24
CA TYR A 168 -2.63 -8.39 -34.58
C TYR A 168 -3.19 -8.42 -33.15
N GLY A 169 -4.32 -9.09 -32.92
CA GLY A 169 -4.92 -9.24 -31.60
C GLY A 169 -4.01 -9.98 -30.63
N THR A 170 -3.38 -11.07 -31.08
CA THR A 170 -2.43 -11.85 -30.26
C THR A 170 -1.19 -11.04 -29.92
N LYS A 171 -0.65 -10.28 -30.89
CA LYS A 171 0.49 -9.36 -30.65
C LYS A 171 0.12 -8.24 -29.67
N ALA A 172 -1.08 -7.68 -29.80
CA ALA A 172 -1.60 -6.66 -28.88
C ALA A 172 -1.73 -7.20 -27.45
N LEU A 173 -2.32 -8.40 -27.30
CA LEU A 173 -2.46 -9.07 -26.01
C LEU A 173 -1.09 -9.31 -25.35
N ALA A 174 -0.12 -9.85 -26.09
CA ALA A 174 1.23 -10.07 -25.58
C ALA A 174 1.87 -8.77 -25.07
N LYS A 175 1.71 -7.67 -25.80
CA LYS A 175 2.22 -6.34 -25.39
C LYS A 175 1.51 -5.80 -24.16
N LEU A 176 0.18 -5.94 -24.08
CA LEU A 176 -0.58 -5.48 -22.90
C LEU A 176 -0.18 -6.26 -21.65
N VAL A 177 -0.05 -7.59 -21.75
CA VAL A 177 0.32 -8.46 -20.63
C VAL A 177 1.78 -8.26 -20.20
N ALA A 178 2.71 -8.12 -21.16
CA ALA A 178 4.14 -7.96 -20.87
C ALA A 178 4.50 -6.60 -20.23
N VAL A 179 3.68 -5.57 -20.46
CA VAL A 179 3.95 -4.21 -19.97
C VAL A 179 3.51 -4.04 -18.50
N CYS A 180 2.85 -5.02 -17.89
CA CYS A 180 2.42 -4.95 -16.49
C CYS A 180 3.42 -5.56 -15.48
N GLY A 181 4.73 -5.44 -15.75
CA GLY A 181 5.76 -5.85 -14.79
C GLY A 181 5.78 -4.96 -13.53
N PRO A 182 6.32 -5.44 -12.39
CA PRO A 182 6.43 -4.66 -11.14
C PRO A 182 7.18 -3.32 -11.27
N TYR A 183 7.99 -3.19 -12.32
CA TYR A 183 8.84 -2.02 -12.61
C TYR A 183 8.21 -1.05 -13.62
N HIS A 184 7.02 -1.34 -14.16
CA HIS A 184 6.38 -0.44 -15.11
C HIS A 184 5.83 0.80 -14.40
N ARG A 185 6.01 1.99 -14.98
CA ARG A 185 5.66 3.29 -14.36
C ARG A 185 4.21 3.38 -13.85
N MET A 186 3.28 2.67 -14.49
CA MET A 186 1.85 2.64 -14.10
C MET A 186 1.52 1.56 -13.04
N THR A 187 2.41 0.60 -12.81
CA THR A 187 2.20 -0.58 -11.95
C THR A 187 3.11 -0.57 -10.71
N ALA A 188 4.23 0.16 -10.78
CA ALA A 188 5.12 0.42 -9.66
C ALA A 188 4.43 1.38 -8.68
N GLY A 189 4.12 0.90 -7.49
CA GLY A 189 3.59 1.69 -6.38
C GLY A 189 3.86 1.02 -5.05
#